data_AF-A0A357WZ88-F1
#
_entry.id   AF-A0A357WZ88-F1
#
_cell.length_a   1.000
_cell.length_b   1.000
_cell.length_c   1.000
_cell.angle_alpha   90.00
_cell.angle_beta   90.00
_cell.angle_gamma   90.00
#
_symmetry.space_group_name_H-M   'P 1'
#
loop_
_entity.id
_entity.type
_entity.pdbx_description
1 polymer ?
#
loop_
_entity_poly.entity_id
_entity_poly.type
_entity_poly.pdbx_seq_one_letter_code
_entity_poly.pdbx_strand_id
1 'polypeptide(L)'
;FFTPQEVSELLTRLTIVGKTEVNKVYDPACGSGSLLLKFSKILGKENVRNGFYGQEINITTYNLCRINMFLHDIDYDKFDIGHGDTLTDPLHWDDEPFEAIVSNPPYSIKWDGDANSLLINDPRFSPAGVLAPKSKADWAFNMHILSWLATSGTA
;
A
#
# COMPACT_ATOMS: atom_id res chain seq x y z
N PHE A 1 -0.31 0.43 -13.98
CA PHE A 1 -1.72 0.03 -14.19
C PHE A 1 -2.63 1.13 -13.64
N PHE A 2 -3.88 1.21 -14.11
CA PHE A 2 -4.84 2.20 -13.62
C PHE A 2 -6.05 1.46 -13.05
N THR A 3 -6.40 1.73 -11.79
CA THR A 3 -7.61 1.19 -11.15
C THR A 3 -8.80 2.09 -11.52
N PRO A 4 -9.89 1.55 -12.12
CA PRO A 4 -11.08 2.34 -12.41
C PRO A 4 -11.61 3.09 -11.18
N GLN A 5 -12.22 4.25 -11.39
CA GLN A 5 -12.59 5.15 -10.29
C GLN A 5 -13.69 4.56 -9.39
N GLU A 6 -14.61 3.80 -9.98
CA GLU A 6 -15.74 3.15 -9.29
C GLU A 6 -15.22 2.02 -8.39
N VAL A 7 -14.26 1.25 -8.87
CA VAL A 7 -13.62 0.18 -8.09
C VAL A 7 -12.82 0.79 -6.93
N SER A 8 -12.04 1.84 -7.22
CA SER A 8 -11.30 2.57 -6.19
C SER A 8 -12.21 3.15 -5.11
N GLU A 9 -13.39 3.66 -5.49
CA GLU A 9 -14.40 4.15 -4.56
C GLU A 9 -14.94 3.05 -3.67
N LEU A 10 -15.32 1.92 -4.28
CA LEU A 10 -15.87 0.79 -3.56
C LEU A 10 -14.86 0.26 -2.53
N LEU A 11 -13.61 0.03 -2.93
CA LEU A 11 -12.56 -0.45 -2.04
C LEU A 11 -12.36 0.53 -0.87
N THR A 12 -12.22 1.82 -1.16
CA THR A 12 -12.06 2.85 -0.12
C THR A 12 -13.24 2.82 0.87
N ARG A 13 -14.48 2.74 0.38
CA ARG A 13 -15.69 2.69 1.23
C ARG A 13 -15.72 1.43 2.11
N LEU A 14 -15.30 0.28 1.58
CA LEU A 14 -15.22 -0.97 2.34
C LEU A 14 -14.17 -0.88 3.46
N THR A 15 -13.02 -0.27 3.18
CA THR A 15 -11.93 -0.13 4.16
C THR A 15 -12.29 0.80 5.34
N ILE A 16 -13.18 1.77 5.11
CA ILE A 16 -13.56 2.78 6.12
C ILE A 16 -14.94 2.54 6.74
N VAL A 17 -15.54 1.36 6.57
CA VAL A 17 -16.88 1.07 7.13
C VAL A 17 -16.88 1.32 8.65
N GLY A 18 -17.76 2.20 9.11
CA GLY A 18 -17.87 2.57 10.52
C GLY A 18 -16.78 3.53 11.03
N LYS A 19 -15.89 4.01 10.17
CA LYS A 19 -14.83 4.98 10.49
C LYS A 19 -15.15 6.34 9.88
N THR A 20 -15.01 7.40 10.67
CA THR A 20 -15.13 8.80 10.22
C THR A 20 -13.77 9.45 9.99
N GLU A 21 -12.72 8.88 10.58
CA GLU A 21 -11.32 9.27 10.41
C GLU A 21 -10.45 8.01 10.42
N VAL A 22 -9.25 8.13 9.84
CA VAL A 22 -8.21 7.10 9.86
C VAL A 22 -6.87 7.74 10.22
N ASN A 23 -6.00 6.97 10.87
CA ASN A 23 -4.67 7.40 11.25
C ASN A 23 -3.76 7.58 10.02
N LYS A 24 -3.33 6.47 9.42
CA LYS A 24 -2.47 6.42 8.24
C LYS A 24 -3.11 5.52 7.20
N VAL A 25 -3.02 5.90 5.92
CA VAL A 25 -3.44 5.09 4.78
C VAL A 25 -2.22 4.59 4.04
N TYR A 26 -2.22 3.32 3.62
CA TYR A 26 -1.09 2.71 2.92
C TYR A 26 -1.48 1.99 1.62
N ASP A 27 -0.62 2.09 0.61
CA ASP A 27 -0.69 1.31 -0.64
C ASP A 27 0.71 0.81 -1.05
N PRO A 28 1.04 -0.49 -0.85
CA PRO A 28 2.35 -1.06 -1.18
C PRO A 28 2.67 -1.14 -2.68
N ALA A 29 1.71 -0.85 -3.56
CA ALA A 29 1.92 -0.84 -5.02
C ALA A 29 1.11 0.31 -5.61
N CYS A 30 1.44 1.53 -5.17
CA CYS A 30 0.52 2.67 -5.26
C CYS A 30 0.25 3.18 -6.67
N GLY A 31 1.08 2.80 -7.66
CA GLY A 31 0.92 3.29 -9.01
C GLY A 31 0.92 4.81 -9.03
N SER A 32 -0.08 5.40 -9.69
CA SER A 32 -0.26 6.85 -9.76
C SER A 32 -0.85 7.50 -8.51
N GLY A 33 -1.06 6.76 -7.41
CA GLY A 33 -1.63 7.28 -6.16
C GLY A 33 -3.16 7.46 -6.17
N SER A 34 -3.85 7.00 -7.21
CA SER A 34 -5.29 7.21 -7.39
C SER A 34 -6.13 6.63 -6.25
N LEU A 35 -5.72 5.47 -5.71
CA LEU A 35 -6.39 4.82 -4.59
C LEU A 35 -6.21 5.62 -3.30
N LEU A 36 -4.98 6.02 -2.98
CA LEU A 36 -4.67 6.87 -1.83
C LEU A 36 -5.46 8.18 -1.86
N LEU A 37 -5.50 8.87 -3.00
CA LEU A 37 -6.25 10.12 -3.18
C LEU A 37 -7.77 9.95 -3.01
N LYS A 38 -8.29 8.73 -3.22
CA LYS A 38 -9.71 8.45 -3.03
C LYS A 38 -10.12 8.55 -1.56
N PHE A 39 -9.22 8.20 -0.64
CA PHE A 39 -9.44 8.43 0.80
C PHE A 39 -9.57 9.92 1.11
N SER A 40 -8.67 10.76 0.59
CA SER A 40 -8.78 12.22 0.73
C SER A 40 -10.11 12.75 0.20
N LYS A 41 -10.59 12.24 -0.95
CA LYS A 41 -11.86 12.65 -1.54
C LYS A 41 -13.10 12.22 -0.73
N ILE A 42 -13.06 11.05 -0.10
CA ILE A 42 -14.23 10.45 0.58
C ILE A 42 -14.28 10.83 2.06
N LEU A 43 -13.16 10.73 2.78
CA LEU A 43 -13.06 11.10 4.19
C LEU A 43 -12.82 12.60 4.36
N GLY A 44 -12.17 13.27 3.39
CA GLY A 44 -11.57 14.58 3.57
C GLY A 44 -10.13 14.43 4.06
N LYS A 45 -9.20 15.23 3.51
CA LYS A 45 -7.77 15.16 3.86
C LYS A 45 -7.49 15.33 5.35
N GLU A 46 -8.27 16.15 6.04
CA GLU A 46 -8.15 16.39 7.49
C GLU A 46 -8.45 15.14 8.34
N ASN A 47 -9.29 14.24 7.81
CA ASN A 47 -9.69 13.00 8.47
C ASN A 47 -8.70 11.85 8.21
N VAL A 48 -7.62 12.10 7.46
CA VAL A 48 -6.45 11.22 7.34
C VAL A 48 -5.31 11.84 8.14
N ARG A 49 -5.25 11.53 9.44
CA ARG A 49 -4.53 12.33 10.44
C ARG A 49 -3.03 12.40 10.22
N ASN A 50 -2.40 11.26 9.93
CA ASN A 50 -0.96 11.10 9.79
C ASN A 50 -0.52 10.79 8.35
N GLY A 51 -1.41 10.98 7.37
CA GLY A 51 -1.03 11.04 5.96
C GLY A 51 -1.15 9.74 5.16
N PHE A 52 -0.63 9.82 3.94
CA PHE A 52 -0.72 8.81 2.89
C PHE A 52 0.65 8.23 2.58
N TYR A 53 0.75 6.91 2.66
CA TYR A 53 1.99 6.18 2.46
C TYR A 53 1.85 5.26 1.27
N GLY A 54 2.90 5.11 0.48
CA GLY A 54 2.87 4.13 -0.59
C GLY A 54 4.22 3.88 -1.21
N GLN A 55 4.33 2.78 -1.94
CA GLN A 55 5.56 2.40 -2.60
C GLN A 55 5.31 2.02 -4.05
N GLU A 56 6.21 2.42 -4.93
CA GLU A 56 6.13 2.14 -6.36
C GLU A 56 7.51 1.81 -6.93
N ILE A 57 7.58 0.73 -7.72
CA ILE A 57 8.82 0.22 -8.30
C ILE A 57 9.22 0.98 -9.57
N ASN A 58 8.25 1.53 -10.31
CA ASN A 58 8.50 2.24 -11.55
C ASN A 58 8.75 3.74 -11.30
N ILE A 59 9.98 4.21 -11.52
CA ILE A 59 10.39 5.61 -11.33
C ILE A 59 9.45 6.65 -11.97
N THR A 60 8.92 6.39 -13.17
CA THR A 60 8.03 7.33 -13.86
C THR A 60 6.70 7.42 -13.15
N THR A 61 6.16 6.28 -12.71
CA THR A 61 4.87 6.17 -12.03
C THR A 61 4.98 6.68 -10.59
N TYR A 62 6.11 6.44 -9.93
CA TYR A 62 6.50 7.04 -8.66
C TYR A 62 6.46 8.58 -8.71
N ASN A 63 7.11 9.18 -9.72
CA ASN A 63 7.11 10.63 -9.89
C ASN A 63 5.69 11.16 -10.16
N LEU A 64 4.91 10.44 -10.98
CA LEU A 64 3.52 10.77 -11.24
C LEU A 64 2.66 10.72 -9.96
N CYS A 65 2.87 9.72 -9.09
CA CYS A 65 2.18 9.62 -7.80
C CYS A 65 2.43 10.87 -6.94
N ARG A 66 3.70 11.27 -6.80
CA ARG A 66 4.07 12.46 -6.02
C ARG A 66 3.48 13.74 -6.61
N ILE A 67 3.55 13.91 -7.92
CA ILE A 67 2.91 15.05 -8.61
C ILE A 67 1.40 15.04 -8.36
N ASN A 68 0.75 13.88 -8.45
CA ASN A 68 -0.68 13.76 -8.19
C ASN A 68 -1.05 14.12 -6.75
N MET A 69 -0.26 13.73 -5.75
CA MET A 69 -0.47 14.15 -4.36
C MET A 69 -0.45 15.67 -4.23
N PHE A 70 0.57 16.31 -4.81
CA PHE A 70 0.67 17.77 -4.80
C PHE A 70 -0.49 18.46 -5.52
N LEU A 71 -0.89 17.96 -6.70
CA LEU A 71 -1.98 18.55 -7.48
C LEU A 71 -3.36 18.41 -6.82
N HIS A 72 -3.50 17.54 -5.82
CA HIS A 72 -4.73 17.35 -5.05
C HIS A 72 -4.64 17.97 -3.64
N ASP A 73 -3.76 18.96 -3.46
CA ASP A 73 -3.61 19.74 -2.23
C ASP A 73 -3.35 18.87 -0.97
N ILE A 74 -2.58 17.78 -1.14
CA ILE A 74 -2.02 17.03 -0.01
C ILE A 74 -0.70 17.68 0.39
N ASP A 75 -0.60 18.11 1.65
CA ASP A 75 0.60 18.77 2.16
C ASP A 75 1.81 17.83 2.12
N TYR A 76 3.00 18.39 1.91
CA TYR A 76 4.22 17.60 1.71
C TYR A 76 4.59 16.73 2.92
N ASP A 77 4.25 17.17 4.13
CA ASP A 77 4.42 16.43 5.38
C ASP A 77 3.30 15.41 5.64
N LYS A 78 2.29 15.35 4.77
CA LYS A 78 1.15 14.42 4.84
C LYS A 78 1.22 13.30 3.82
N PHE A 79 2.31 13.14 3.09
CA PHE A 79 2.53 11.93 2.29
C PHE A 79 3.99 11.52 2.22
N ASP A 80 4.23 10.21 2.19
CA ASP A 80 5.53 9.63 1.87
C ASP A 80 5.36 8.53 0.83
N ILE A 81 5.92 8.77 -0.36
CA ILE A 81 5.99 7.79 -1.43
C ILE A 81 7.43 7.32 -1.54
N GLY A 82 7.63 6.01 -1.40
CA GLY A 82 8.90 5.32 -1.59
C GLY A 82 9.08 4.82 -3.03
N HIS A 83 10.31 4.88 -3.55
CA HIS A 83 10.66 4.31 -4.85
C HIS A 83 11.50 3.04 -4.65
N GLY A 84 10.94 1.89 -5.00
CA GLY A 84 11.60 0.59 -4.82
C GLY A 84 10.62 -0.57 -4.89
N ASP A 85 11.14 -1.79 -4.86
CA ASP A 85 10.34 -3.01 -4.82
C ASP A 85 9.91 -3.34 -3.39
N THR A 86 8.61 -3.37 -3.14
CA THR A 86 8.04 -3.49 -1.80
C THR A 86 8.25 -4.85 -1.15
N LEU A 87 8.45 -5.91 -1.95
CA LEU A 87 8.67 -7.25 -1.42
C LEU A 87 10.13 -7.44 -0.98
N THR A 88 11.08 -6.85 -1.70
CA THR A 88 12.51 -7.01 -1.44
C THR A 88 13.12 -5.88 -0.61
N ASP A 89 12.68 -4.64 -0.80
CA ASP A 89 13.17 -3.45 -0.10
C ASP A 89 11.98 -2.58 0.37
N PRO A 90 11.31 -2.96 1.45
CA PRO A 90 10.17 -2.21 1.96
C PRO A 90 10.67 -0.93 2.61
N LEU A 91 10.05 0.21 2.32
CA LEU A 91 10.56 1.51 2.78
C LEU A 91 9.84 2.06 4.02
N HIS A 92 8.66 1.53 4.37
CA HIS A 92 7.79 2.06 5.42
C HIS A 92 7.78 1.22 6.72
N TRP A 93 8.93 0.67 7.11
CA TRP A 93 9.03 -0.17 8.32
C TRP A 93 8.69 0.59 9.60
N ASP A 94 9.17 1.82 9.74
CA ASP A 94 9.01 2.63 10.96
C ASP A 94 7.67 3.40 10.98
N ASP A 95 6.85 3.26 9.93
CA ASP A 95 5.57 3.94 9.80
C ASP A 95 4.38 3.10 10.24
N GLU A 96 4.58 1.80 10.49
CA GLU A 96 3.55 0.91 10.99
C GLU A 96 3.05 1.35 12.39
N PRO A 97 1.81 1.01 12.76
CA PRO A 97 0.80 0.29 11.98
C PRO A 97 -0.15 1.21 11.18
N PHE A 98 -0.70 0.70 10.07
CA PHE A 98 -1.68 1.40 9.23
C PHE A 98 -3.12 0.98 9.54
N GLU A 99 -4.05 1.95 9.59
CA GLU A 99 -5.47 1.66 9.88
C GLU A 99 -6.31 1.37 8.64
N ALA A 100 -5.81 1.75 7.47
CA ALA A 100 -6.42 1.50 6.19
C ALA A 100 -5.33 1.15 5.17
N ILE A 101 -5.36 -0.05 4.62
CA ILE A 101 -4.45 -0.45 3.54
C ILE A 101 -5.31 -0.81 2.33
N VAL A 102 -5.04 -0.24 1.17
CA VAL A 102 -5.74 -0.63 -0.08
C VAL A 102 -4.72 -0.64 -1.18
N SER A 103 -4.71 -1.70 -1.97
CA SER A 103 -3.74 -1.85 -3.05
C SER A 103 -4.34 -2.55 -4.26
N ASN A 104 -3.76 -2.27 -5.43
CA ASN A 104 -3.99 -3.02 -6.66
C ASN A 104 -2.64 -3.47 -7.23
N PRO A 105 -1.98 -4.46 -6.59
CA PRO A 105 -0.67 -4.92 -7.02
C PRO A 105 -0.73 -5.52 -8.42
N PRO A 106 0.38 -5.49 -9.17
CA PRO A 106 0.43 -6.06 -10.51
C PRO A 106 0.16 -7.57 -10.46
N TYR A 107 -0.76 -8.03 -11.31
CA TYR A 107 -1.28 -9.39 -11.26
C TYR A 107 -0.20 -10.44 -11.58
N SER A 108 -0.03 -11.42 -10.69
CA SER A 108 0.79 -12.61 -10.95
C SER A 108 2.21 -12.32 -11.47
N ILE A 109 2.84 -11.27 -10.93
CA ILE A 109 4.23 -10.98 -11.27
C ILE A 109 5.17 -12.02 -10.69
N LYS A 110 6.33 -12.16 -11.33
CA LYS A 110 7.44 -12.94 -10.78
C LYS A 110 8.09 -12.16 -9.63
N TRP A 111 8.60 -12.89 -8.66
CA TRP A 111 9.36 -12.37 -7.54
C TRP A 111 10.36 -13.42 -7.07
N ASP A 112 11.26 -13.04 -6.16
CA ASP A 112 12.36 -13.92 -5.73
C ASP A 112 11.87 -15.18 -4.99
N GLY A 113 10.92 -15.03 -4.06
CA GLY A 113 10.37 -16.13 -3.30
C GLY A 113 11.44 -17.04 -2.70
N ASP A 114 11.33 -18.35 -2.94
CA ASP A 114 12.27 -19.35 -2.43
C ASP A 114 13.68 -19.29 -3.05
N ALA A 115 13.90 -18.48 -4.10
CA ALA A 115 15.26 -18.23 -4.61
C ALA A 115 16.08 -17.35 -3.64
N ASN A 116 15.42 -16.55 -2.80
CA ASN A 116 16.06 -15.81 -1.73
C ASN A 116 15.79 -16.48 -0.39
N SER A 117 16.78 -17.24 0.09
CA SER A 117 16.69 -17.99 1.34
C SER A 117 16.47 -17.14 2.60
N LEU A 118 16.68 -15.82 2.54
CA LEU A 118 16.43 -14.93 3.67
C LEU A 118 14.93 -14.69 3.90
N LEU A 119 14.11 -14.77 2.85
CA LEU A 119 12.69 -14.44 2.91
C LEU A 119 11.88 -15.42 3.76
N ILE A 120 12.32 -16.67 3.91
CA ILE A 120 11.59 -17.67 4.72
C ILE A 120 11.54 -17.30 6.21
N ASN A 121 12.54 -16.55 6.68
CA ASN A 121 12.65 -16.07 8.06
C ASN A 121 12.19 -14.61 8.21
N ASP A 122 11.76 -13.96 7.14
CA ASP A 122 11.21 -12.60 7.20
C ASP A 122 9.95 -12.62 8.09
N PRO A 123 9.82 -11.71 9.07
CA PRO A 123 8.64 -11.63 9.93
C PRO A 123 7.34 -11.52 9.16
N ARG A 124 7.37 -10.93 7.95
CA ARG A 124 6.20 -10.78 7.08
C ARG A 124 5.70 -12.10 6.50
N PHE A 125 6.60 -13.05 6.25
CA PHE A 125 6.29 -14.27 5.52
C PHE A 125 6.39 -15.54 6.37
N SER A 126 7.23 -15.54 7.40
CA SER A 126 7.44 -16.69 8.29
C SER A 126 6.17 -17.26 8.94
N PRO A 127 5.12 -16.48 9.29
CA PRO A 127 3.89 -17.05 9.86
C PRO A 127 3.13 -17.96 8.90
N ALA A 128 3.30 -17.80 7.58
CA ALA A 128 2.68 -18.67 6.59
C ALA A 128 3.34 -20.05 6.48
N GLY A 129 4.57 -20.20 6.99
CA GLY A 129 5.36 -21.44 6.94
C GLY A 129 5.91 -21.81 5.55
N VAL A 130 5.36 -21.25 4.47
CA VAL A 130 5.82 -21.41 3.09
C VAL A 130 5.74 -20.08 2.35
N LEU A 131 6.65 -19.85 1.41
CA LEU A 131 6.64 -18.66 0.57
C LEU A 131 5.68 -18.83 -0.62
N ALA A 132 5.14 -17.72 -1.11
CA ALA A 132 4.36 -17.72 -2.35
C ALA A 132 5.21 -18.25 -3.54
N PRO A 133 4.61 -18.90 -4.54
CA PRO A 133 5.36 -19.38 -5.70
C PRO A 133 6.08 -18.24 -6.44
N LYS A 134 7.29 -18.49 -6.96
CA LYS A 134 8.08 -17.49 -7.70
C LYS A 134 7.37 -16.86 -8.89
N SER A 135 6.40 -17.55 -9.48
CA SER A 135 5.61 -17.07 -10.61
C SER A 135 4.37 -16.26 -10.21
N LYS A 136 4.08 -16.15 -8.90
CA LYS A 136 2.84 -15.59 -8.34
C LYS A 136 3.14 -14.86 -7.02
N ALA A 137 3.42 -13.57 -7.13
CA ALA A 137 3.69 -12.70 -5.97
C ALA A 137 2.41 -12.27 -5.20
N ASP A 138 1.22 -12.62 -5.67
CA ASP A 138 -0.06 -12.13 -5.14
C ASP A 138 -0.21 -12.39 -3.63
N TRP A 139 0.17 -13.58 -3.17
CA TRP A 139 0.16 -13.92 -1.74
C TRP A 139 1.26 -13.24 -0.94
N ALA A 140 2.41 -12.92 -1.55
CA ALA A 140 3.47 -12.18 -0.89
C ALA A 140 3.00 -10.75 -0.56
N PHE A 141 2.29 -10.09 -1.49
CA PHE A 141 1.66 -8.80 -1.22
C PHE A 141 0.61 -8.88 -0.10
N ASN A 142 -0.24 -9.92 -0.08
CA ASN A 142 -1.23 -10.08 0.99
C ASN A 142 -0.56 -10.26 2.37
N MET A 143 0.46 -11.11 2.46
CA MET A 143 1.20 -11.33 3.72
C MET A 143 1.86 -10.05 4.22
N HIS A 144 2.43 -9.29 3.30
CA HIS A 144 3.02 -7.99 3.58
C HIS A 144 2.01 -6.94 4.05
N ILE A 145 0.85 -6.84 3.40
CA ILE A 145 -0.26 -5.98 3.83
C ILE A 145 -0.69 -6.33 5.25
N LEU A 146 -0.89 -7.62 5.53
CA LEU A 146 -1.31 -8.09 6.86
C LEU A 146 -0.28 -7.79 7.95
N SER A 147 1.02 -7.79 7.59
CA SER A 147 2.10 -7.56 8.56
C SER A 147 2.11 -6.13 9.10
N TRP A 148 1.66 -5.17 8.31
CA TRP A 148 1.64 -3.75 8.69
C TRP A 148 0.27 -3.23 9.08
N LEU A 149 -0.74 -4.11 9.07
CA LEU A 149 -2.10 -3.76 9.41
C LEU A 149 -2.25 -3.58 10.93
N ALA A 150 -2.80 -2.45 11.35
CA ALA A 150 -3.18 -2.24 12.74
C ALA A 150 -4.21 -3.28 13.19
N THR A 151 -4.24 -3.59 14.49
CA THR A 151 -5.25 -4.50 15.06
C THR A 151 -6.68 -4.00 14.89
N SER A 152 -6.88 -2.68 14.81
CA SER A 152 -8.15 -2.00 14.47
C SER A 152 -8.26 -1.64 12.98
N GLY A 153 -7.29 -2.05 12.18
CA GLY A 153 -7.16 -1.72 10.77
C GLY A 153 -8.10 -2.52 9.87
N THR A 154 -8.20 -2.08 8.62
CA THR A 154 -8.90 -2.82 7.56
C THR A 154 -8.05 -2.78 6.29
N ALA A 155 -7.99 -3.91 5.58
CA ALA A 155 -7.27 -4.07 4.33
C ALA A 155 -8.15 -4.74 3.27
#